data_AF-A0AAV2NVE0-F1
#
_entry.id   AF-A0AAV2NVE0-F1
#
_cell.length_a   1.000
_cell.length_b   1.000
_cell.length_c   1.000
_cell.angle_alpha   90.00
_cell.angle_beta   90.00
_cell.angle_gamma   90.00
#
_symmetry.space_group_name_H-M   'P 1'
#
loop_
_entity.id
_entity.type
_entity.pdbx_description
1 polymer ?
#
loop_
_entity_poly.entity_id
_entity_poly.type
_entity_poly.pdbx_seq_one_letter_code
_entity_poly.pdbx_strand_id
1 'polypeptide(L)'
;MPPFVKRDVNPAEARNEEVSNAGITDSNIVFSTEIEEKAGTDEVVTEGAKSFEDKIEKFGKGIAQEVGIPPWGLVAILIGVGIIVLGICFCCIRRCCRKRRSKDGKKGLKGAVDLKSVQLLGSTYKDKVQPDMEELTDNAEEPDEAESKQSEVKLGKLQYKLEYDFNSNSLAVTVIQAEELPALDMGGTSDPYVKVYLLPDKKKKFETKVHRKTLSPVFNETFTFKSVPYADAMNKTLVFAIFDFDRFSKHDQIGEVKVPLCQIDLAQTIEEWRELQSVEGEGGQDNKLGDICFSLRYVPTAGKLTVVILEAKNLKKMDVGGLSDPYVKIALMQNGKRLKKKKTSIKKCTLNPYYNESFTFEVPFEQIQKVQLVVTVVDYDRIGTSEPIGKVILGYNASGTELRHWSDMLASPRRPIAQWHTLKDPEDGDKKD
;
A
#
# COMPACT_ATOMS: atom_id res chain seq x y z
N MET A 1 29.03 -43.89 -52.69
CA MET A 1 27.57 -43.96 -52.49
C MET A 1 27.19 -42.92 -51.44
N PRO A 2 26.38 -41.89 -51.78
CA PRO A 2 25.84 -40.87 -50.86
C PRO A 2 24.40 -41.26 -50.40
N PRO A 3 23.56 -40.38 -49.81
CA PRO A 3 23.78 -39.06 -49.15
C PRO A 3 23.38 -39.11 -47.64
N PHE A 4 23.60 -38.12 -46.75
CA PHE A 4 23.76 -36.66 -46.84
C PHE A 4 22.51 -35.85 -47.21
N VAL A 5 21.51 -35.82 -46.32
CA VAL A 5 20.32 -34.97 -46.46
C VAL A 5 20.64 -33.54 -46.02
N LYS A 6 20.86 -32.66 -47.02
CA LYS A 6 20.62 -31.22 -46.86
C LYS A 6 19.10 -30.97 -46.78
N ARG A 7 18.70 -29.91 -46.09
CA ARG A 7 17.58 -29.07 -46.56
C ARG A 7 18.01 -27.62 -46.51
N ASP A 8 17.81 -26.95 -47.62
CA ASP A 8 18.37 -25.65 -47.92
C ASP A 8 17.48 -24.50 -47.42
N VAL A 9 18.09 -23.33 -47.34
CA VAL A 9 17.41 -22.04 -47.21
C VAL A 9 16.53 -21.83 -48.44
N ASN A 10 15.29 -21.37 -48.26
CA ASN A 10 14.52 -20.77 -49.35
C ASN A 10 14.27 -19.29 -49.05
N PRO A 11 14.78 -18.35 -49.87
CA PRO A 11 14.55 -16.92 -49.72
C PRO A 11 13.31 -16.44 -50.51
N ALA A 12 12.92 -15.20 -50.23
CA ALA A 12 12.22 -14.26 -51.11
C ALA A 12 11.06 -14.74 -52.02
N GLU A 13 9.87 -14.18 -51.77
CA GLU A 13 9.07 -13.64 -52.88
C GLU A 13 8.55 -12.25 -52.52
N ALA A 14 8.90 -11.27 -53.35
CA ALA A 14 8.42 -9.89 -53.28
C ALA A 14 8.07 -9.43 -54.69
N ARG A 15 6.85 -8.89 -54.85
CA ARG A 15 6.29 -8.18 -56.01
C ARG A 15 5.24 -7.20 -55.44
N ASN A 16 5.24 -5.87 -55.63
CA ASN A 16 5.54 -4.99 -56.79
C ASN A 16 4.73 -5.40 -58.05
N GLU A 17 4.05 -4.56 -58.86
CA GLU A 17 3.77 -3.11 -59.01
C GLU A 17 2.28 -2.95 -59.44
N GLU A 18 1.59 -1.80 -59.67
CA GLU A 18 1.81 -0.33 -59.56
C GLU A 18 0.42 0.32 -59.19
N VAL A 19 0.29 1.48 -58.52
CA VAL A 19 0.11 2.85 -59.07
C VAL A 19 -0.94 3.03 -60.18
N SER A 20 -1.93 3.89 -59.95
CA SER A 20 -2.33 4.93 -60.92
C SER A 20 -3.15 6.03 -60.22
N ASN A 21 -2.77 7.29 -60.43
CA ASN A 21 -3.40 8.48 -59.85
C ASN A 21 -3.66 9.51 -60.97
N ALA A 22 -4.93 9.81 -61.25
CA ALA A 22 -5.41 10.89 -62.11
C ALA A 22 -6.92 11.07 -61.84
N GLY A 23 -7.51 12.26 -61.85
CA GLY A 23 -6.94 13.60 -62.04
C GLY A 23 -7.96 14.56 -62.62
N ILE A 24 -8.30 15.62 -61.88
CA ILE A 24 -8.74 16.96 -62.35
C ILE A 24 -9.97 17.03 -63.29
N THR A 25 -11.05 17.72 -62.86
CA THR A 25 -11.50 19.01 -63.44
C THR A 25 -12.74 19.56 -62.73
N ASP A 26 -12.72 20.86 -62.42
CA ASP A 26 -13.89 21.68 -62.09
C ASP A 26 -14.80 21.92 -63.31
N SER A 27 -16.09 22.13 -63.08
CA SER A 27 -16.88 23.12 -63.84
C SER A 27 -18.17 23.51 -63.13
N ASN A 28 -18.31 24.81 -62.79
CA ASN A 28 -19.57 25.44 -62.39
C ASN A 28 -20.61 25.41 -63.53
N ILE A 29 -21.90 25.52 -63.19
CA ILE A 29 -22.92 26.32 -63.91
C ILE A 29 -24.08 26.65 -62.94
N VAL A 30 -24.77 27.77 -63.18
CA VAL A 30 -25.62 28.52 -62.23
C VAL A 30 -27.03 28.75 -62.81
N PHE A 31 -27.94 29.32 -62.00
CA PHE A 31 -29.32 29.83 -62.22
C PHE A 31 -30.44 28.88 -61.76
N SER A 32 -31.35 29.24 -60.83
CA SER A 32 -32.30 30.39 -60.75
C SER A 32 -33.42 30.24 -61.81
N THR A 33 -34.72 30.49 -61.58
CA THR A 33 -35.54 31.13 -60.51
C THR A 33 -36.79 30.24 -60.24
N GLU A 34 -37.74 30.48 -59.33
CA GLU A 34 -38.68 31.61 -59.17
C GLU A 34 -39.39 31.60 -57.79
N ILE A 35 -39.95 32.76 -57.43
CA ILE A 35 -40.84 32.97 -56.28
C ILE A 35 -42.21 33.39 -56.83
N GLU A 36 -43.29 32.71 -56.43
CA GLU A 36 -44.63 33.32 -56.41
C GLU A 36 -45.20 33.24 -55.00
N GLU A 37 -45.74 34.38 -54.55
CA GLU A 37 -46.39 34.57 -53.26
C GLU A 37 -47.89 34.79 -53.49
N LYS A 38 -48.77 34.04 -52.79
CA LYS A 38 -50.15 34.47 -52.52
C LYS A 38 -50.77 33.74 -51.32
N ALA A 39 -51.73 34.39 -50.69
CA ALA A 39 -52.19 34.11 -49.32
C ALA A 39 -53.55 33.39 -49.21
N GLY A 40 -53.82 32.85 -48.02
CA GLY A 40 -55.06 32.14 -47.62
C GLY A 40 -54.84 30.62 -47.43
N THR A 41 -55.45 29.91 -46.47
CA THR A 41 -56.51 30.24 -45.49
C THR A 41 -56.49 29.26 -44.29
N ASP A 42 -56.95 29.70 -43.11
CA ASP A 42 -56.94 28.96 -41.82
C ASP A 42 -58.06 27.90 -41.65
N GLU A 43 -58.25 26.95 -42.58
CA GLU A 43 -59.39 26.00 -42.50
C GLU A 43 -59.05 24.51 -42.27
N VAL A 44 -57.79 24.08 -42.37
CA VAL A 44 -57.44 22.64 -42.34
C VAL A 44 -57.26 22.06 -40.92
N VAL A 45 -57.07 22.90 -39.89
CA VAL A 45 -56.70 22.43 -38.53
C VAL A 45 -57.92 22.04 -37.68
N THR A 46 -59.11 22.56 -37.97
CA THR A 46 -60.30 22.42 -37.12
C THR A 46 -61.09 21.12 -37.31
N GLU A 47 -61.00 20.44 -38.46
CA GLU A 47 -61.66 19.13 -38.66
C GLU A 47 -60.93 17.99 -37.93
N GLY A 48 -59.60 18.03 -37.89
CA GLY A 48 -58.78 17.02 -37.22
C GLY A 48 -59.05 16.93 -35.71
N ALA A 49 -59.30 18.07 -35.06
CA ALA A 49 -59.64 18.14 -33.63
C ALA A 49 -61.00 17.48 -33.33
N LYS A 50 -62.05 17.87 -34.08
CA LYS A 50 -63.41 17.32 -33.89
C LYS A 50 -63.48 15.81 -34.15
N SER A 51 -62.79 15.33 -35.19
CA SER A 51 -62.70 13.89 -35.50
C SER A 51 -62.00 13.07 -34.40
N PHE A 52 -61.14 13.70 -33.60
CA PHE A 52 -60.46 13.07 -32.48
C PHE A 52 -61.33 13.05 -31.22
N GLU A 53 -62.05 14.14 -30.94
CA GLU A 53 -63.00 14.25 -29.81
C GLU A 53 -64.16 13.24 -29.94
N ASP A 54 -64.76 13.11 -31.12
CA ASP A 54 -65.82 12.11 -31.40
C ASP A 54 -65.35 10.65 -31.17
N LYS A 55 -64.08 10.36 -31.46
CA LYS A 55 -63.49 9.04 -31.21
C LYS A 55 -63.27 8.78 -29.72
N ILE A 56 -62.87 9.81 -28.96
CA ILE A 56 -62.72 9.72 -27.50
C ILE A 56 -64.09 9.49 -26.84
N GLU A 57 -65.14 10.20 -27.26
CA GLU A 57 -66.49 9.96 -26.74
C GLU A 57 -67.01 8.55 -27.02
N LYS A 58 -66.85 8.04 -28.25
CA LYS A 58 -67.25 6.67 -28.60
C LYS A 58 -66.48 5.62 -27.80
N PHE A 59 -65.18 5.81 -27.61
CA PHE A 59 -64.35 4.88 -26.85
C PHE A 59 -64.68 4.90 -25.34
N GLY A 60 -64.91 6.10 -24.78
CA GLY A 60 -65.33 6.27 -23.39
C GLY A 60 -66.70 5.65 -23.10
N LYS A 61 -67.66 5.76 -24.03
CA LYS A 61 -68.99 5.13 -23.91
C LYS A 61 -68.92 3.60 -23.97
N GLY A 62 -68.00 3.02 -24.75
CA GLY A 62 -67.77 1.57 -24.78
C GLY A 62 -67.25 1.01 -23.45
N ILE A 63 -66.22 1.65 -22.86
CA ILE A 63 -65.60 1.18 -21.60
C ILE A 63 -66.56 1.36 -20.40
N ALA A 64 -67.39 2.41 -20.40
CA ALA A 64 -68.38 2.66 -19.35
C ALA A 64 -69.55 1.66 -19.31
N GLN A 65 -69.70 0.81 -20.34
CA GLN A 65 -70.77 -0.19 -20.41
C GLN A 65 -70.29 -1.59 -19.97
N GLU A 66 -68.98 -1.86 -20.05
CA GLU A 66 -68.36 -3.14 -19.67
C GLU A 66 -67.83 -3.13 -18.23
N VAL A 67 -67.50 -1.94 -17.70
CA VAL A 67 -67.23 -1.72 -16.28
C VAL A 67 -68.29 -0.75 -15.76
N GLY A 68 -69.18 -1.21 -14.87
CA GLY A 68 -70.39 -0.49 -14.40
C GLY A 68 -70.13 0.74 -13.51
N ILE A 69 -69.22 1.60 -13.94
CA ILE A 69 -68.78 2.83 -13.28
C ILE A 69 -69.29 4.00 -14.14
N PRO A 70 -69.97 5.01 -13.56
CA PRO A 70 -70.51 6.11 -14.34
C PRO A 70 -69.40 6.89 -15.06
N PRO A 71 -69.68 7.59 -16.19
CA PRO A 71 -68.64 8.20 -17.03
C PRO A 71 -67.71 9.17 -16.28
N TRP A 72 -68.24 9.93 -15.31
CA TRP A 72 -67.44 10.81 -14.46
C TRP A 72 -66.45 10.06 -13.55
N GLY A 73 -66.76 8.81 -13.16
CA GLY A 73 -65.88 7.94 -12.39
C GLY A 73 -64.73 7.39 -13.23
N LEU A 74 -64.96 7.04 -14.50
CA LEU A 74 -63.89 6.69 -15.45
C LEU A 74 -62.95 7.87 -15.70
N VAL A 75 -63.50 9.07 -15.88
CA VAL A 75 -62.71 10.32 -16.00
C VAL A 75 -61.94 10.59 -14.70
N ALA A 76 -62.53 10.40 -13.51
CA ALA A 76 -61.84 10.55 -12.24
C ALA A 76 -60.70 9.53 -12.04
N ILE A 77 -60.88 8.28 -12.49
CA ILE A 77 -59.82 7.26 -12.46
C ILE A 77 -58.69 7.63 -13.43
N LEU A 78 -59.00 8.08 -14.65
CA LEU A 78 -57.99 8.55 -15.61
C LEU A 78 -57.23 9.77 -15.11
N ILE A 79 -57.91 10.72 -14.45
CA ILE A 79 -57.27 11.86 -13.76
C ILE A 79 -56.40 11.36 -12.59
N GLY A 80 -56.87 10.41 -11.79
CA GLY A 80 -56.10 9.82 -10.69
C GLY A 80 -54.84 9.10 -11.15
N VAL A 81 -54.94 8.27 -12.19
CA VAL A 81 -53.79 7.63 -12.85
C VAL A 81 -52.88 8.69 -13.48
N GLY A 82 -53.43 9.73 -14.11
CA GLY A 82 -52.67 10.88 -14.62
C GLY A 82 -51.87 11.59 -13.53
N ILE A 83 -52.47 11.85 -12.36
CA ILE A 83 -51.80 12.45 -11.19
C ILE A 83 -50.74 11.51 -10.61
N ILE A 84 -50.98 10.19 -10.59
CA ILE A 84 -49.97 9.21 -10.14
C ILE A 84 -48.80 9.14 -11.14
N VAL A 85 -49.07 9.12 -12.45
CA VAL A 85 -48.03 9.13 -13.48
C VAL A 85 -47.26 10.44 -13.48
N LEU A 86 -47.94 11.59 -13.32
CA LEU A 86 -47.30 12.90 -13.13
C LEU A 86 -46.53 12.96 -11.80
N GLY A 87 -46.98 12.31 -10.74
CA GLY A 87 -46.29 12.20 -9.45
C GLY A 87 -45.06 11.31 -9.50
N ILE A 88 -45.10 10.20 -10.25
CA ILE A 88 -43.96 9.32 -10.53
C ILE A 88 -42.99 10.01 -11.49
N CYS A 89 -43.49 10.69 -12.53
CA CYS A 89 -42.68 11.48 -13.45
C CYS A 89 -42.04 12.66 -12.72
N PHE A 90 -42.76 13.38 -11.86
CA PHE A 90 -42.22 14.41 -10.97
C PHE A 90 -41.23 13.83 -9.95
N CYS A 91 -41.44 12.60 -9.44
CA CYS A 91 -40.46 11.93 -8.58
C CYS A 91 -39.20 11.52 -9.36
N CYS A 92 -39.31 11.01 -10.58
CA CYS A 92 -38.18 10.69 -11.46
C CYS A 92 -37.44 11.95 -11.91
N ILE A 93 -38.16 12.99 -12.32
CA ILE A 93 -37.61 14.32 -12.63
C ILE A 93 -36.98 14.91 -11.36
N ARG A 94 -37.58 14.83 -10.18
CA ARG A 94 -36.99 15.30 -8.91
C ARG A 94 -35.79 14.46 -8.50
N ARG A 95 -35.73 13.16 -8.80
CA ARG A 95 -34.57 12.27 -8.52
C ARG A 95 -33.44 12.50 -9.52
N CYS A 96 -33.74 12.76 -10.79
CA CYS A 96 -32.77 13.11 -11.83
C CYS A 96 -32.29 14.57 -11.70
N CYS A 97 -33.17 15.53 -11.41
CA CYS A 97 -32.86 16.93 -11.14
C CYS A 97 -32.25 17.15 -9.75
N ARG A 98 -32.47 16.29 -8.75
CA ARG A 98 -31.64 16.29 -7.51
C ARG A 98 -30.25 15.68 -7.77
N LYS A 99 -30.07 14.96 -8.88
CA LYS A 99 -28.78 14.56 -9.46
C LYS A 99 -28.19 15.60 -10.45
N ARG A 100 -28.94 16.67 -10.81
CA ARG A 100 -28.51 17.73 -11.75
C ARG A 100 -28.51 19.17 -11.18
N ARG A 101 -29.24 19.49 -10.11
CA ARG A 101 -29.25 20.81 -9.44
C ARG A 101 -28.10 20.98 -8.44
N SER A 102 -26.87 20.84 -8.95
CA SER A 102 -25.67 21.44 -8.37
C SER A 102 -24.79 22.15 -9.41
N LYS A 103 -25.31 22.30 -10.64
CA LYS A 103 -24.76 23.01 -11.81
C LYS A 103 -25.94 23.24 -12.78
N ASP A 104 -26.25 24.41 -13.32
CA ASP A 104 -25.74 25.78 -13.16
C ASP A 104 -26.97 26.70 -13.24
N GLY A 105 -27.01 27.92 -12.69
CA GLY A 105 -26.05 28.60 -11.83
C GLY A 105 -26.63 29.92 -11.32
N LYS A 106 -25.95 30.58 -10.39
CA LYS A 106 -26.18 32.00 -10.05
C LYS A 106 -24.81 32.68 -10.06
N LYS A 107 -24.63 33.72 -10.86
CA LYS A 107 -23.36 34.46 -10.96
C LYS A 107 -23.02 35.09 -9.60
N GLY A 108 -21.79 34.90 -9.13
CA GLY A 108 -21.25 35.63 -7.97
C GLY A 108 -20.41 34.79 -7.01
N LEU A 109 -19.08 34.81 -7.24
CA LEU A 109 -18.00 34.54 -6.27
C LEU A 109 -17.75 33.10 -5.75
N LYS A 110 -16.47 32.70 -5.87
CA LYS A 110 -15.71 31.66 -5.15
C LYS A 110 -16.17 30.19 -5.30
N GLY A 111 -15.27 29.21 -5.43
CA GLY A 111 -13.80 29.27 -5.44
C GLY A 111 -13.20 28.48 -6.61
N ALA A 112 -12.20 29.06 -7.27
CA ALA A 112 -11.10 28.21 -7.72
C ALA A 112 -10.54 27.53 -6.46
N VAL A 113 -10.22 26.23 -6.54
CA VAL A 113 -9.38 25.59 -5.52
C VAL A 113 -8.00 26.23 -5.67
N ASP A 114 -7.80 27.33 -4.95
CA ASP A 114 -6.58 28.13 -5.03
C ASP A 114 -5.40 27.21 -4.74
N LEU A 115 -4.45 27.15 -5.68
CA LEU A 115 -3.26 26.32 -5.52
C LEU A 115 -2.50 26.72 -4.26
N LYS A 116 -2.54 28.01 -3.89
CA LYS A 116 -2.02 28.51 -2.62
C LYS A 116 -2.74 27.92 -1.41
N SER A 117 -4.06 27.67 -1.46
CA SER A 117 -4.76 27.07 -0.32
C SER A 117 -4.39 25.60 -0.12
N VAL A 118 -4.13 24.86 -1.20
CA VAL A 118 -3.59 23.49 -1.15
C VAL A 118 -2.16 23.48 -0.62
N GLN A 119 -1.33 24.41 -1.09
CA GLN A 119 0.08 24.51 -0.71
C GLN A 119 0.27 25.05 0.71
N LEU A 120 -0.58 25.98 1.17
CA LEU A 120 -0.69 26.45 2.55
C LEU A 120 -1.18 25.33 3.49
N LEU A 121 -2.11 24.50 3.03
CA LEU A 121 -2.48 23.30 3.77
C LEU A 121 -1.27 22.37 3.94
N GLY A 122 -0.49 22.18 2.88
CA GLY A 122 0.79 21.46 2.94
C GLY A 122 1.81 22.08 3.90
N SER A 123 2.00 23.41 3.87
CA SER A 123 2.96 24.08 4.77
C SER A 123 2.53 23.98 6.24
N THR A 124 1.25 24.25 6.55
CA THR A 124 0.71 24.12 7.93
C THR A 124 0.79 22.71 8.51
N TYR A 125 1.06 21.68 7.71
CA TYR A 125 1.44 20.35 8.22
C TYR A 125 2.95 20.18 8.41
N LYS A 126 3.81 20.84 7.62
CA LYS A 126 5.27 20.85 7.84
C LYS A 126 5.60 21.54 9.17
N ASP A 127 4.97 22.67 9.42
CA ASP A 127 5.09 23.46 10.66
C ASP A 127 4.65 22.67 11.91
N LYS A 128 3.84 21.60 11.75
CA LYS A 128 3.43 20.69 12.83
C LYS A 128 4.32 19.45 12.99
N VAL A 129 5.25 19.22 12.06
CA VAL A 129 6.15 18.06 12.04
C VAL A 129 7.58 18.46 12.42
N GLN A 130 7.89 19.76 12.45
CA GLN A 130 9.14 20.32 12.97
C GLN A 130 8.81 21.55 13.82
N PRO A 131 9.09 21.57 15.14
CA PRO A 131 9.17 22.82 15.87
C PRO A 131 10.36 23.65 15.35
N ASP A 132 10.03 24.89 15.05
CA ASP A 132 10.83 26.08 14.80
C ASP A 132 12.21 26.09 15.47
N MET A 133 13.25 25.90 14.64
CA MET A 133 14.67 26.04 15.01
C MET A 133 15.23 27.36 14.47
N GLU A 134 14.71 28.49 14.98
CA GLU A 134 15.12 29.84 14.57
C GLU A 134 15.51 30.79 15.74
N GLU A 135 15.60 30.28 16.98
CA GLU A 135 15.94 31.09 18.18
C GLU A 135 17.32 30.78 18.81
N LEU A 136 18.26 30.19 18.05
CA LEU A 136 19.62 29.85 18.53
C LEU A 136 20.78 30.29 17.62
N THR A 137 20.53 31.09 16.59
CA THR A 137 21.59 31.63 15.72
C THR A 137 22.05 33.02 16.16
N ASP A 138 22.79 33.10 17.27
CA ASP A 138 23.50 34.35 17.65
C ASP A 138 24.86 34.10 18.37
N ASN A 139 25.41 32.87 18.29
CA ASN A 139 26.78 32.53 18.68
C ASN A 139 27.33 31.39 17.79
N ALA A 140 27.40 31.65 16.48
CA ALA A 140 28.04 30.74 15.52
C ALA A 140 29.43 31.27 15.13
N GLU A 141 30.47 30.80 15.81
CA GLU A 141 31.79 30.66 15.18
C GLU A 141 31.72 29.56 14.11
N GLU A 142 32.60 29.63 13.11
CA GLU A 142 32.45 28.90 11.84
C GLU A 142 32.49 27.36 12.01
N PRO A 143 31.62 26.60 11.30
CA PRO A 143 31.71 25.15 11.25
C PRO A 143 32.64 24.69 10.12
N ASP A 144 33.74 24.02 10.48
CA ASP A 144 34.57 23.27 9.54
C ASP A 144 33.75 22.20 8.78
N GLU A 145 34.07 22.01 7.50
CA GLU A 145 33.44 21.00 6.64
C GLU A 145 33.85 19.57 7.07
N ALA A 146 33.01 18.92 7.88
CA ALA A 146 33.14 17.50 8.20
C ALA A 146 32.03 16.67 7.54
N GLU A 147 32.42 15.81 6.59
CA GLU A 147 31.53 14.86 5.89
C GLU A 147 30.69 14.04 6.88
N SER A 148 29.38 13.95 6.63
CA SER A 148 28.47 13.07 7.38
C SER A 148 28.69 11.60 7.02
N LYS A 149 29.80 11.01 7.50
CA LYS A 149 30.00 9.57 7.55
C LYS A 149 29.06 9.01 8.63
N GLN A 150 28.06 8.24 8.21
CA GLN A 150 27.43 7.28 9.11
C GLN A 150 28.53 6.33 9.60
N SER A 151 29.00 6.49 10.82
CA SER A 151 29.88 5.52 11.45
C SER A 151 29.09 4.24 11.66
N GLU A 152 29.47 3.17 10.97
CA GLU A 152 29.01 1.82 11.30
C GLU A 152 29.29 1.58 12.78
N VAL A 153 28.22 1.42 13.58
CA VAL A 153 28.35 1.11 15.00
C VAL A 153 28.86 -0.32 15.10
N LYS A 154 30.17 -0.47 15.29
CA LYS A 154 30.80 -1.75 15.57
C LYS A 154 30.25 -2.28 16.89
N LEU A 155 29.62 -3.45 16.85
CA LEU A 155 29.02 -4.09 18.03
C LEU A 155 29.99 -5.03 18.75
N GLY A 156 31.23 -5.12 18.27
CA GLY A 156 32.26 -6.03 18.75
C GLY A 156 32.23 -7.41 18.10
N LYS A 157 32.91 -8.35 18.72
CA LYS A 157 33.08 -9.73 18.25
C LYS A 157 33.11 -10.71 19.43
N LEU A 158 32.68 -11.94 19.20
CA LEU A 158 32.61 -13.03 20.18
C LEU A 158 33.49 -14.20 19.72
N GLN A 159 34.29 -14.75 20.63
CA GLN A 159 35.01 -16.01 20.47
C GLN A 159 34.24 -17.13 21.18
N TYR A 160 33.98 -18.21 20.45
CA TYR A 160 33.37 -19.42 21.00
C TYR A 160 34.09 -20.67 20.51
N LYS A 161 33.83 -21.78 21.21
CA LYS A 161 34.27 -23.12 20.84
C LYS A 161 33.10 -24.10 20.85
N LEU A 162 33.02 -24.98 19.86
CA LEU A 162 31.99 -26.00 19.69
C LEU A 162 32.62 -27.39 19.63
N GLU A 163 32.08 -28.34 20.39
CA GLU A 163 32.51 -29.73 20.39
C GLU A 163 31.28 -30.64 20.43
N TYR A 164 31.15 -31.54 19.46
CA TYR A 164 30.03 -32.49 19.39
C TYR A 164 30.48 -33.90 19.76
N ASP A 165 29.82 -34.51 20.75
CA ASP A 165 30.05 -35.89 21.13
C ASP A 165 28.99 -36.81 20.51
N PHE A 166 29.42 -37.58 19.50
CA PHE A 166 28.62 -38.59 18.81
C PHE A 166 28.18 -39.75 19.73
N ASN A 167 28.91 -40.04 20.81
CA ASN A 167 28.57 -41.14 21.71
C ASN A 167 27.42 -40.77 22.64
N SER A 168 27.41 -39.54 23.19
CA SER A 168 26.33 -39.04 24.06
C SER A 168 25.23 -38.26 23.32
N ASN A 169 25.39 -38.02 22.00
CA ASN A 169 24.53 -37.13 21.21
C ASN A 169 24.34 -35.77 21.91
N SER A 170 25.45 -35.12 22.25
CA SER A 170 25.43 -33.83 22.93
C SER A 170 26.39 -32.82 22.30
N LEU A 171 25.96 -31.56 22.27
CA LEU A 171 26.75 -30.42 21.79
C LEU A 171 27.25 -29.63 23.00
N ALA A 172 28.57 -29.61 23.21
CA ALA A 172 29.23 -28.71 24.12
C ALA A 172 29.51 -27.37 23.41
N VAL A 173 29.16 -26.28 24.08
CA VAL A 173 29.30 -24.90 23.60
C VAL A 173 30.03 -24.11 24.67
N THR A 174 31.26 -23.68 24.38
CA THR A 174 32.06 -22.85 25.26
C THR A 174 32.02 -21.40 24.77
N VAL A 175 31.58 -20.49 25.64
CA VAL A 175 31.70 -19.05 25.45
C VAL A 175 33.04 -18.63 26.05
N ILE A 176 33.98 -18.21 25.21
CA ILE A 176 35.36 -17.91 25.65
C ILE A 176 35.42 -16.46 26.10
N GLN A 177 35.30 -15.51 25.17
CA GLN A 177 35.42 -14.07 25.45
C GLN A 177 34.76 -13.24 24.35
N ALA A 178 34.48 -11.98 24.65
CA ALA A 178 34.10 -10.97 23.65
C ALA A 178 35.09 -9.80 23.68
N GLU A 179 35.18 -9.06 22.58
CA GLU A 179 36.04 -7.88 22.41
C GLU A 179 35.28 -6.76 21.67
N GLU A 180 35.69 -5.51 21.91
CA GLU A 180 35.15 -4.31 21.24
C GLU A 180 33.62 -4.12 21.41
N LEU A 181 33.03 -4.53 22.54
CA LEU A 181 31.62 -4.27 22.82
C LEU A 181 31.35 -2.75 22.97
N PRO A 182 30.19 -2.25 22.52
CA PRO A 182 29.78 -0.86 22.77
C PRO A 182 29.49 -0.65 24.26
N ALA A 183 29.78 0.57 24.74
CA ALA A 183 29.36 1.01 26.07
C ALA A 183 27.92 1.54 26.04
N LEU A 184 27.03 0.93 26.83
CA LEU A 184 25.64 1.39 26.98
C LEU A 184 25.38 2.09 28.32
N ASP A 185 26.20 1.83 29.36
CA ASP A 185 26.10 2.57 30.62
C ASP A 185 26.51 4.04 30.47
N MET A 186 25.86 4.92 31.25
CA MET A 186 26.31 6.32 31.45
C MET A 186 27.75 6.43 31.99
N GLY A 187 28.33 5.33 32.47
CA GLY A 187 29.72 5.24 32.93
C GLY A 187 30.76 5.00 31.83
N GLY A 188 30.37 4.86 30.56
CA GLY A 188 31.28 4.52 29.46
C GLY A 188 31.74 3.06 29.48
N THR A 189 30.94 2.18 30.09
CA THR A 189 31.18 0.73 30.17
C THR A 189 29.88 -0.03 29.85
N SER A 190 29.92 -1.35 30.01
CA SER A 190 28.77 -2.23 30.09
C SER A 190 29.03 -3.32 31.12
N ASP A 191 27.99 -3.98 31.60
CA ASP A 191 28.00 -5.18 32.44
C ASP A 191 27.60 -6.43 31.58
N PRO A 192 28.38 -6.85 30.56
CA PRO A 192 27.95 -7.85 29.58
C PRO A 192 27.78 -9.28 30.12
N TYR A 193 26.82 -9.99 29.52
CA TYR A 193 26.62 -11.43 29.66
C TYR A 193 25.99 -12.05 28.40
N VAL A 194 26.16 -13.36 28.19
CA VAL A 194 25.74 -14.06 26.96
C VAL A 194 24.65 -15.09 27.28
N LYS A 195 23.56 -15.05 26.51
CA LYS A 195 22.53 -16.09 26.48
C LYS A 195 22.78 -17.03 25.30
N VAL A 196 22.81 -18.33 25.58
CA VAL A 196 23.07 -19.37 24.58
C VAL A 196 21.85 -20.28 24.45
N TYR A 197 21.33 -20.44 23.23
CA TYR A 197 20.16 -21.27 22.94
C TYR A 197 20.15 -21.81 21.51
N LEU A 198 19.37 -22.87 21.26
CA LEU A 198 19.22 -23.48 19.93
C LEU A 198 17.86 -23.13 19.33
N LEU A 199 17.83 -22.54 18.14
CA LEU A 199 16.60 -22.41 17.34
C LEU A 199 16.32 -23.73 16.60
N PRO A 200 15.04 -24.14 16.45
CA PRO A 200 13.83 -23.41 16.86
C PRO A 200 13.44 -23.57 18.35
N ASP A 201 14.10 -24.44 19.11
CA ASP A 201 13.76 -24.75 20.52
C ASP A 201 14.22 -23.66 21.52
N LYS A 202 13.55 -22.51 21.51
CA LYS A 202 13.77 -21.40 22.45
C LYS A 202 13.54 -21.77 23.94
N LYS A 203 13.21 -23.03 24.31
CA LYS A 203 12.93 -23.44 25.71
C LYS A 203 14.19 -23.66 26.54
N LYS A 204 15.24 -24.29 25.97
CA LYS A 204 16.51 -24.51 26.66
C LYS A 204 17.44 -23.33 26.41
N LYS A 205 17.61 -22.49 27.43
CA LYS A 205 18.53 -21.34 27.44
C LYS A 205 19.55 -21.53 28.55
N PHE A 206 20.81 -21.22 28.25
CA PHE A 206 21.86 -21.04 29.24
C PHE A 206 22.26 -19.57 29.25
N GLU A 207 22.75 -19.08 30.39
CA GLU A 207 23.23 -17.70 30.55
C GLU A 207 24.60 -17.76 31.23
N THR A 208 25.58 -16.97 30.75
CA THR A 208 26.86 -16.78 31.45
C THR A 208 26.65 -15.91 32.69
N LYS A 209 27.68 -15.84 33.53
CA LYS A 209 27.82 -14.80 34.55
C LYS A 209 27.90 -13.43 33.90
N VAL A 210 27.47 -12.44 34.66
CA VAL A 210 27.60 -11.01 34.36
C VAL A 210 29.01 -10.55 34.73
N HIS A 211 29.74 -10.02 33.75
CA HIS A 211 31.04 -9.38 33.99
C HIS A 211 30.83 -7.87 34.08
N ARG A 212 31.19 -7.26 35.20
CA ARG A 212 30.90 -5.84 35.42
C ARG A 212 31.94 -4.91 34.80
N LYS A 213 31.46 -3.79 34.26
CA LYS A 213 32.24 -2.64 33.77
C LYS A 213 33.37 -3.02 32.83
N THR A 214 33.06 -3.82 31.81
CA THR A 214 34.03 -4.27 30.81
C THR A 214 33.43 -4.31 29.41
N LEU A 215 34.21 -3.86 28.42
CA LEU A 215 33.90 -3.97 27.00
C LEU A 215 34.61 -5.16 26.33
N SER A 216 35.38 -5.93 27.11
CA SER A 216 36.07 -7.15 26.67
C SER A 216 36.00 -8.22 27.77
N PRO A 217 34.81 -8.81 28.00
CA PRO A 217 34.61 -9.84 29.01
C PRO A 217 35.23 -11.18 28.60
N VAL A 218 35.88 -11.85 29.57
CA VAL A 218 36.39 -13.21 29.43
C VAL A 218 35.54 -14.14 30.30
N PHE A 219 34.66 -14.92 29.67
CA PHE A 219 33.69 -15.79 30.33
C PHE A 219 34.26 -17.17 30.68
N ASN A 220 34.83 -17.86 29.68
CA ASN A 220 35.31 -19.25 29.76
C ASN A 220 34.27 -20.23 30.36
N GLU A 221 33.00 -20.10 29.97
CA GLU A 221 31.90 -20.94 30.46
C GLU A 221 31.44 -21.95 29.39
N THR A 222 31.24 -23.21 29.79
CA THR A 222 30.84 -24.30 28.88
C THR A 222 29.46 -24.84 29.22
N PHE A 223 28.59 -24.92 28.21
CA PHE A 223 27.21 -25.38 28.30
C PHE A 223 27.00 -26.62 27.43
N THR A 224 26.29 -27.63 27.94
CA THR A 224 26.06 -28.89 27.20
C THR A 224 24.59 -29.06 26.84
N PHE A 225 24.27 -28.98 25.55
CA PHE A 225 22.97 -29.33 25.00
C PHE A 225 22.87 -30.85 24.84
N LYS A 226 22.33 -31.52 25.87
CA LYS A 226 22.05 -32.96 25.86
C LYS A 226 20.86 -33.31 24.96
N SER A 227 20.93 -34.50 24.35
CA SER A 227 19.91 -35.06 23.47
C SER A 227 19.69 -34.21 22.20
N VAL A 228 20.78 -33.97 21.48
CA VAL A 228 20.79 -33.34 20.17
C VAL A 228 21.37 -34.35 19.17
N PRO A 229 20.53 -35.20 18.54
CA PRO A 229 20.98 -36.13 17.49
C PRO A 229 21.62 -35.37 16.33
N TYR A 230 22.62 -35.95 15.68
CA TYR A 230 23.36 -35.30 14.59
C TYR A 230 22.45 -34.85 13.43
N ALA A 231 21.47 -35.68 13.05
CA ALA A 231 20.47 -35.35 12.03
C ALA A 231 19.57 -34.15 12.43
N ASP A 232 19.29 -33.98 13.73
CA ASP A 232 18.53 -32.84 14.23
C ASP A 232 19.42 -31.60 14.40
N ALA A 233 20.72 -31.78 14.68
CA ALA A 233 21.69 -30.69 14.81
C ALA A 233 21.74 -29.87 13.53
N MET A 234 21.82 -30.55 12.38
CA MET A 234 21.83 -29.92 11.04
C MET A 234 20.65 -28.97 10.80
N ASN A 235 19.48 -29.22 11.39
CA ASN A 235 18.29 -28.38 11.24
C ASN A 235 18.17 -27.28 12.31
N LYS A 236 19.21 -27.06 13.13
CA LYS A 236 19.22 -26.09 14.24
C LYS A 236 20.23 -24.97 13.99
N THR A 237 19.93 -23.81 14.54
CA THR A 237 20.83 -22.65 14.58
C THR A 237 21.19 -22.36 16.03
N LEU A 238 22.46 -22.40 16.36
CA LEU A 238 22.96 -21.97 17.66
C LEU A 238 23.00 -20.44 17.69
N VAL A 239 22.49 -19.85 18.76
CA VAL A 239 22.43 -18.40 18.93
C VAL A 239 23.12 -18.00 20.22
N PHE A 240 24.06 -17.07 20.10
CA PHE A 240 24.69 -16.35 21.20
C PHE A 240 24.13 -14.93 21.19
N ALA A 241 23.32 -14.56 22.17
CA ALA A 241 22.77 -13.22 22.31
C ALA A 241 23.47 -12.51 23.48
N ILE A 242 24.17 -11.42 23.20
CA ILE A 242 24.90 -10.65 24.22
C ILE A 242 24.00 -9.53 24.74
N PHE A 243 23.88 -9.45 26.06
CA PHE A 243 23.10 -8.46 26.77
C PHE A 243 23.99 -7.66 27.72
N ASP A 244 23.63 -6.41 27.93
CA ASP A 244 24.10 -5.59 29.04
C ASP A 244 23.20 -5.83 30.27
N PHE A 245 23.78 -6.07 31.44
CA PHE A 245 23.03 -6.33 32.66
C PHE A 245 22.70 -5.03 33.38
N ASP A 246 21.40 -4.75 33.46
CA ASP A 246 20.91 -3.52 34.02
C ASP A 246 20.20 -3.75 35.36
N ARG A 247 20.60 -3.03 36.42
CA ARG A 247 20.10 -3.30 37.79
C ARG A 247 18.68 -2.77 38.04
N PHE A 248 18.31 -1.70 37.34
CA PHE A 248 17.06 -0.96 37.59
C PHE A 248 16.20 -0.77 36.32
N SER A 249 16.70 -1.22 35.17
CA SER A 249 16.04 -1.15 33.86
C SER A 249 15.91 -2.53 33.23
N LYS A 250 15.32 -2.60 32.03
CA LYS A 250 15.34 -3.80 31.20
C LYS A 250 16.74 -3.93 30.58
N HIS A 251 17.33 -5.11 30.66
CA HIS A 251 18.62 -5.42 30.03
C HIS A 251 18.59 -5.16 28.52
N ASP A 252 19.54 -4.36 28.02
CA ASP A 252 19.68 -4.05 26.60
C ASP A 252 20.46 -5.15 25.87
N GLN A 253 20.02 -5.50 24.65
CA GLN A 253 20.72 -6.52 23.86
C GLN A 253 21.71 -5.85 22.92
N ILE A 254 23.01 -6.01 23.22
CA ILE A 254 24.13 -5.44 22.47
C ILE A 254 24.18 -5.99 21.04
N GLY A 255 24.04 -7.31 20.89
CA GLY A 255 24.22 -7.98 19.61
C GLY A 255 23.87 -9.46 19.69
N GLU A 256 23.90 -10.14 18.53
CA GLU A 256 23.83 -11.59 18.48
C GLU A 256 24.74 -12.20 17.40
N VAL A 257 25.15 -13.45 17.62
CA VAL A 257 25.79 -14.31 16.64
C VAL A 257 24.89 -15.51 16.40
N LYS A 258 24.48 -15.72 15.15
CA LYS A 258 23.75 -16.92 14.71
C LYS A 258 24.67 -17.84 13.93
N VAL A 259 24.63 -19.12 14.29
CA VAL A 259 25.51 -20.16 13.76
C VAL A 259 24.64 -21.33 13.29
N PRO A 260 24.28 -21.38 11.99
CA PRO A 260 23.55 -22.51 11.42
C PRO A 260 24.45 -23.76 11.47
N LEU A 261 24.05 -24.77 12.24
CA LEU A 261 24.90 -25.94 12.48
C LEU A 261 25.11 -26.79 11.22
N CYS A 262 24.27 -26.64 10.19
CA CYS A 262 24.47 -27.23 8.86
C CYS A 262 25.65 -26.66 8.06
N GLN A 263 26.17 -25.48 8.44
CA GLN A 263 27.33 -24.87 7.78
C GLN A 263 28.65 -25.25 8.44
N ILE A 264 28.61 -26.07 9.50
CA ILE A 264 29.74 -26.38 10.35
C ILE A 264 29.99 -27.89 10.37
N ASP A 265 31.26 -28.28 10.19
CA ASP A 265 31.69 -29.67 10.38
C ASP A 265 31.82 -29.99 11.88
N LEU A 266 30.71 -30.42 12.48
CA LEU A 266 30.64 -30.86 13.88
C LEU A 266 31.51 -32.10 14.19
N ALA A 267 32.14 -32.75 13.19
CA ALA A 267 33.11 -33.81 13.46
C ALA A 267 34.45 -33.29 14.03
N GLN A 268 34.69 -31.98 13.94
CA GLN A 268 35.89 -31.33 14.43
C GLN A 268 35.57 -30.37 15.58
N THR A 269 36.54 -30.11 16.45
CA THR A 269 36.48 -29.00 17.41
C THR A 269 36.58 -27.69 16.64
N ILE A 270 35.53 -26.86 16.67
CA ILE A 270 35.53 -25.53 16.06
C ILE A 270 35.88 -24.51 17.14
N GLU A 271 36.83 -23.62 16.87
CA GLU A 271 37.07 -22.42 17.67
C GLU A 271 37.29 -21.24 16.71
N GLU A 272 36.40 -20.25 16.76
CA GLU A 272 36.46 -19.11 15.84
C GLU A 272 35.93 -17.82 16.48
N TRP A 273 36.29 -16.70 15.86
CA TRP A 273 35.73 -15.38 16.13
C TRP A 273 34.59 -15.08 15.17
N ARG A 274 33.50 -14.52 15.67
CA ARG A 274 32.40 -13.96 14.86
C ARG A 274 32.09 -12.54 15.29
N GLU A 275 31.91 -11.66 14.32
CA GLU A 275 31.42 -10.30 14.55
C GLU A 275 29.96 -10.34 15.02
N LEU A 276 29.60 -9.41 15.92
CA LEU A 276 28.26 -9.30 16.47
C LEU A 276 27.33 -8.58 15.50
N GLN A 277 26.21 -9.21 15.18
CA GLN A 277 25.19 -8.64 14.32
C GLN A 277 24.20 -7.83 15.16
N SER A 278 23.66 -6.75 14.56
CA SER A 278 22.69 -5.90 15.25
C SER A 278 21.37 -6.65 15.46
N VAL A 279 20.89 -6.62 16.70
CA VAL A 279 19.61 -7.24 17.08
C VAL A 279 18.44 -6.53 16.37
N GLU A 280 18.63 -5.25 16.03
CA GLU A 280 17.73 -4.47 15.16
C GLU A 280 17.53 -5.09 13.77
N GLY A 281 18.48 -5.90 13.30
CA GLY A 281 18.46 -6.59 12.02
C GLY A 281 17.80 -7.96 12.08
N GLU A 282 18.03 -8.76 13.13
CA GLU A 282 17.80 -10.21 13.08
C GLU A 282 17.14 -10.85 14.32
N GLY A 283 17.22 -10.24 15.49
CA GLY A 283 16.47 -10.66 16.69
C GLY A 283 15.10 -9.97 16.77
N GLY A 284 14.97 -8.80 16.15
CA GLY A 284 13.72 -8.04 16.00
C GLY A 284 12.83 -8.45 14.83
N GLN A 285 13.23 -9.39 13.95
CA GLN A 285 12.41 -9.79 12.79
C GLN A 285 11.11 -10.52 13.16
N ASP A 286 11.02 -11.12 14.36
CA ASP A 286 9.74 -11.65 14.84
C ASP A 286 8.67 -10.53 14.99
N ASN A 287 9.10 -9.25 15.16
CA ASN A 287 8.24 -8.07 15.30
C ASN A 287 8.29 -7.06 14.14
N LYS A 288 9.37 -7.00 13.34
CA LYS A 288 9.41 -6.14 12.13
C LYS A 288 8.62 -6.80 11.00
N LEU A 289 7.48 -6.21 10.67
CA LEU A 289 6.54 -6.72 9.65
C LEU A 289 7.04 -6.48 8.20
N GLY A 290 8.04 -5.61 8.03
CA GLY A 290 8.67 -5.22 6.76
C GLY A 290 8.43 -3.76 6.39
N ASP A 291 8.97 -3.32 5.25
CA ASP A 291 8.76 -1.97 4.72
C ASP A 291 8.07 -2.02 3.34
N ILE A 292 7.22 -1.03 3.05
CA ILE A 292 6.57 -0.87 1.74
C ILE A 292 6.89 0.51 1.13
N CYS A 293 7.23 0.51 -0.16
CA CYS A 293 7.44 1.71 -0.96
C CYS A 293 6.25 1.94 -1.90
N PHE A 294 5.66 3.12 -1.83
CA PHE A 294 4.63 3.54 -2.78
C PHE A 294 4.70 5.05 -3.03
N SER A 295 4.18 5.48 -4.18
CA SER A 295 4.05 6.90 -4.50
C SER A 295 2.62 7.40 -4.41
N LEU A 296 2.47 8.62 -3.91
CA LEU A 296 1.23 9.35 -3.85
C LEU A 296 1.27 10.58 -4.75
N ARG A 297 0.19 10.80 -5.51
CA ARG A 297 0.02 11.96 -6.36
C ARG A 297 -1.40 12.48 -6.30
N TYR A 298 -1.60 13.69 -5.80
CA TYR A 298 -2.91 14.33 -5.78
C TYR A 298 -3.03 15.44 -6.85
N VAL A 299 -4.18 15.48 -7.52
CA VAL A 299 -4.55 16.52 -8.49
C VAL A 299 -5.86 17.18 -8.03
N PRO A 300 -5.81 18.31 -7.29
CA PRO A 300 -6.99 18.95 -6.71
C PRO A 300 -8.07 19.29 -7.75
N THR A 301 -7.66 19.88 -8.88
CA THR A 301 -8.56 20.31 -9.97
C THR A 301 -9.42 19.18 -10.56
N ALA A 302 -8.94 17.93 -10.50
CA ALA A 302 -9.64 16.76 -11.00
C ALA A 302 -10.22 15.89 -9.88
N GLY A 303 -9.95 16.21 -8.62
CA GLY A 303 -10.22 15.34 -7.47
C GLY A 303 -9.60 13.94 -7.62
N LYS A 304 -8.40 13.82 -8.19
CA LYS A 304 -7.76 12.51 -8.46
C LYS A 304 -6.58 12.26 -7.53
N LEU A 305 -6.70 11.23 -6.69
CA LEU A 305 -5.61 10.64 -5.91
C LEU A 305 -5.09 9.42 -6.65
N THR A 306 -3.82 9.42 -7.04
CA THR A 306 -3.15 8.26 -7.63
C THR A 306 -2.17 7.67 -6.62
N VAL A 307 -2.23 6.36 -6.43
CA VAL A 307 -1.38 5.57 -5.55
C VAL A 307 -0.67 4.55 -6.44
N VAL A 308 0.66 4.59 -6.51
CA VAL A 308 1.45 3.57 -7.24
C VAL A 308 2.19 2.73 -6.22
N ILE A 309 1.82 1.46 -6.08
CA ILE A 309 2.56 0.51 -5.24
C ILE A 309 3.80 0.10 -6.02
N LEU A 310 4.99 0.43 -5.51
CA LEU A 310 6.24 0.16 -6.19
C LEU A 310 6.74 -1.22 -5.80
N GLU A 311 7.11 -1.40 -4.53
CA GLU A 311 7.71 -2.62 -4.00
C GLU A 311 7.55 -2.70 -2.48
N ALA A 312 7.84 -3.85 -1.90
CA ALA A 312 8.06 -4.01 -0.47
C ALA A 312 9.35 -4.82 -0.24
N LYS A 313 9.93 -4.71 0.96
CA LYS A 313 11.14 -5.43 1.35
C LYS A 313 11.06 -5.94 2.79
N ASN A 314 11.86 -6.96 3.09
CA ASN A 314 12.01 -7.54 4.43
C ASN A 314 10.67 -7.91 5.08
N LEU A 315 9.69 -8.37 4.29
CA LEU A 315 8.38 -8.77 4.81
C LEU A 315 8.51 -9.93 5.80
N LYS A 316 7.69 -9.91 6.85
CA LYS A 316 7.58 -11.03 7.79
C LYS A 316 7.05 -12.27 7.08
N LYS A 317 7.73 -13.40 7.30
CA LYS A 317 7.38 -14.73 6.79
C LYS A 317 6.20 -15.30 7.58
N MET A 318 5.09 -15.60 6.92
CA MET A 318 3.92 -16.25 7.55
C MET A 318 3.90 -17.77 7.30
N ASP A 319 4.26 -18.21 6.09
CA ASP A 319 4.16 -19.61 5.67
C ASP A 319 5.07 -20.59 6.45
N VAL A 320 4.46 -21.64 7.01
CA VAL A 320 5.14 -22.75 7.68
C VAL A 320 5.79 -23.68 6.63
N GLY A 321 6.98 -23.30 6.17
CA GLY A 321 7.81 -24.06 5.23
C GLY A 321 8.08 -23.39 3.88
N GLY A 322 7.46 -22.23 3.62
CA GLY A 322 7.69 -21.39 2.44
C GLY A 322 8.15 -19.98 2.80
N LEU A 323 8.44 -19.14 1.81
CA LEU A 323 8.35 -17.67 1.99
C LEU A 323 6.89 -17.25 1.78
N SER A 324 6.55 -15.99 2.07
CA SER A 324 5.21 -15.45 1.82
C SER A 324 4.86 -15.33 0.33
N ASP A 325 3.54 -15.34 0.03
CA ASP A 325 2.89 -15.02 -1.24
C ASP A 325 2.22 -13.60 -1.18
N PRO A 326 2.98 -12.50 -0.99
CA PRO A 326 2.39 -11.19 -0.69
C PRO A 326 1.58 -10.54 -1.81
N TYR A 327 0.54 -9.82 -1.40
CA TYR A 327 -0.18 -8.82 -2.20
C TYR A 327 -0.64 -7.64 -1.35
N VAL A 328 -0.87 -6.49 -1.97
CA VAL A 328 -1.26 -5.25 -1.28
C VAL A 328 -2.73 -4.95 -1.51
N LYS A 329 -3.49 -4.80 -0.42
CA LYS A 329 -4.85 -4.23 -0.40
C LYS A 329 -4.77 -2.74 -0.13
N ILE A 330 -5.48 -1.94 -0.93
CA ILE A 330 -5.56 -0.48 -0.78
C ILE A 330 -7.02 -0.13 -0.55
N ALA A 331 -7.34 0.45 0.61
CA ALA A 331 -8.69 0.85 0.98
C ALA A 331 -8.73 2.35 1.30
N LEU A 332 -9.61 3.07 0.60
CA LEU A 332 -9.95 4.44 0.97
C LEU A 332 -11.05 4.41 2.03
N MET A 333 -10.77 5.00 3.19
CA MET A 333 -11.65 5.10 4.35
C MET A 333 -12.20 6.53 4.48
N GLN A 334 -13.42 6.67 5.00
CA GLN A 334 -13.97 7.95 5.46
C GLN A 334 -14.91 7.70 6.64
N ASN A 335 -14.71 8.41 7.75
CA ASN A 335 -15.51 8.27 8.98
C ASN A 335 -15.68 6.79 9.42
N GLY A 336 -14.58 6.02 9.40
CA GLY A 336 -14.56 4.58 9.72
C GLY A 336 -15.17 3.64 8.65
N LYS A 337 -15.76 4.16 7.56
CA LYS A 337 -16.37 3.35 6.50
C LYS A 337 -15.43 3.19 5.30
N ARG A 338 -15.35 1.96 4.78
CA ARG A 338 -14.57 1.56 3.58
C ARG A 338 -15.31 2.04 2.32
N LEU A 339 -14.83 3.11 1.66
CA LEU A 339 -15.44 3.70 0.46
C LEU A 339 -15.14 2.93 -0.83
N LYS A 340 -13.84 2.72 -1.12
CA LYS A 340 -13.34 2.06 -2.33
C LYS A 340 -12.18 1.15 -1.94
N LYS A 341 -12.11 -0.04 -2.53
CA LYS A 341 -11.01 -1.00 -2.35
C LYS A 341 -10.39 -1.36 -3.69
N LYS A 342 -9.08 -1.53 -3.72
CA LYS A 342 -8.28 -2.05 -4.83
C LYS A 342 -7.24 -3.04 -4.27
N LYS A 343 -6.68 -3.90 -5.12
CA LYS A 343 -5.60 -4.82 -4.74
C LYS A 343 -4.62 -4.99 -5.90
N THR A 344 -3.37 -5.34 -5.58
CA THR A 344 -2.34 -5.70 -6.57
C THR A 344 -2.51 -7.12 -7.10
N SER A 345 -1.68 -7.48 -8.06
CA SER A 345 -1.31 -8.88 -8.30
C SER A 345 -0.65 -9.51 -7.06
N ILE A 346 -0.66 -10.85 -7.00
CA ILE A 346 0.00 -11.65 -5.96
C ILE A 346 1.39 -12.02 -6.48
N LYS A 347 2.43 -11.82 -5.67
CA LYS A 347 3.79 -12.26 -5.93
C LYS A 347 4.04 -13.48 -5.07
N LYS A 348 4.57 -14.57 -5.65
CA LYS A 348 4.73 -15.84 -4.95
C LYS A 348 6.11 -16.00 -4.35
N CYS A 349 6.18 -16.64 -3.20
CA CYS A 349 7.39 -17.09 -2.51
C CYS A 349 8.48 -16.00 -2.47
N THR A 350 8.14 -14.81 -1.97
CA THR A 350 9.08 -13.68 -1.86
C THR A 350 8.78 -12.77 -0.67
N LEU A 351 9.82 -12.34 0.02
CA LEU A 351 9.74 -11.31 1.08
C LEU A 351 10.11 -9.91 0.54
N ASN A 352 10.47 -9.81 -0.75
CA ASN A 352 10.85 -8.58 -1.43
C ASN A 352 10.07 -8.42 -2.76
N PRO A 353 8.73 -8.27 -2.71
CA PRO A 353 7.90 -8.22 -3.91
C PRO A 353 7.97 -6.87 -4.65
N TYR A 354 8.22 -6.93 -5.97
CA TYR A 354 8.09 -5.78 -6.88
C TYR A 354 6.74 -5.80 -7.63
N TYR A 355 5.99 -4.70 -7.55
CA TYR A 355 4.65 -4.56 -8.13
C TYR A 355 4.61 -3.57 -9.31
N ASN A 356 5.00 -2.32 -9.07
CA ASN A 356 4.82 -1.18 -9.97
C ASN A 356 3.38 -1.04 -10.52
N GLU A 357 2.39 -1.14 -9.64
CA GLU A 357 0.96 -1.12 -9.99
C GLU A 357 0.28 0.20 -9.58
N SER A 358 -0.42 0.83 -10.53
CA SER A 358 -1.04 2.15 -10.37
C SER A 358 -2.55 2.10 -10.14
N PHE A 359 -3.01 2.84 -9.13
CA PHE A 359 -4.39 2.84 -8.68
C PHE A 359 -4.93 4.27 -8.50
N THR A 360 -6.00 4.62 -9.20
CA THR A 360 -6.65 5.94 -9.07
C THR A 360 -7.91 5.87 -8.22
N PHE A 361 -8.05 6.82 -7.30
CA PHE A 361 -9.23 7.12 -6.51
C PHE A 361 -9.73 8.52 -6.82
N GLU A 362 -11.06 8.69 -6.77
CA GLU A 362 -11.72 9.99 -6.92
C GLU A 362 -12.01 10.51 -5.52
N VAL A 363 -11.35 11.61 -5.14
CA VAL A 363 -11.44 12.28 -3.85
C VAL A 363 -11.52 13.80 -4.11
N PRO A 364 -12.71 14.41 -3.98
CA PRO A 364 -12.87 15.86 -4.04
C PRO A 364 -12.01 16.56 -2.98
N PHE A 365 -11.55 17.79 -3.26
CA PHE A 365 -10.64 18.51 -2.36
C PHE A 365 -11.27 18.76 -0.98
N GLU A 366 -12.56 19.02 -0.94
CA GLU A 366 -13.35 19.23 0.29
C GLU A 366 -13.42 17.98 1.19
N GLN A 367 -13.01 16.82 0.65
CA GLN A 367 -13.01 15.54 1.34
C GLN A 367 -11.59 15.03 1.64
N ILE A 368 -10.52 15.63 1.09
CA ILE A 368 -9.15 15.08 1.20
C ILE A 368 -8.66 15.02 2.65
N GLN A 369 -9.10 15.94 3.51
CA GLN A 369 -8.79 15.96 4.95
C GLN A 369 -9.62 14.93 5.76
N LYS A 370 -10.73 14.42 5.20
CA LYS A 370 -11.67 13.51 5.88
C LYS A 370 -11.50 12.05 5.47
N VAL A 371 -10.66 11.79 4.46
CA VAL A 371 -10.31 10.43 4.04
C VAL A 371 -9.03 9.96 4.71
N GLN A 372 -8.91 8.66 4.88
CA GLN A 372 -7.66 7.97 5.20
C GLN A 372 -7.39 6.93 4.12
N LEU A 373 -6.14 6.82 3.70
CA LEU A 373 -5.67 5.76 2.82
C LEU A 373 -5.06 4.65 3.67
N VAL A 374 -5.70 3.47 3.68
CA VAL A 374 -5.18 2.28 4.35
C VAL A 374 -4.52 1.40 3.30
N VAL A 375 -3.22 1.16 3.48
CA VAL A 375 -2.42 0.23 2.68
C VAL A 375 -2.13 -0.98 3.57
N THR A 376 -2.43 -2.19 3.12
CA THR A 376 -2.24 -3.41 3.91
C THR A 376 -1.57 -4.47 3.06
N VAL A 377 -0.40 -4.94 3.49
CA VAL A 377 0.26 -6.11 2.91
C VAL A 377 -0.36 -7.35 3.53
N VAL A 378 -0.70 -8.32 2.69
CA VAL A 378 -1.41 -9.54 3.07
C VAL A 378 -0.73 -10.72 2.40
N ASP A 379 -0.56 -11.80 3.14
CA ASP A 379 -0.10 -13.06 2.61
C ASP A 379 -1.25 -13.81 1.90
N TYR A 380 -0.96 -14.55 0.85
CA TYR A 380 -1.97 -15.29 0.10
C TYR A 380 -1.88 -16.80 0.33
N ASP A 381 -2.55 -17.26 1.37
CA ASP A 381 -2.82 -18.68 1.55
C ASP A 381 -3.70 -19.26 0.44
N ARG A 382 -3.22 -20.33 -0.21
CA ARG A 382 -4.05 -21.15 -1.11
C ARG A 382 -5.10 -21.95 -0.35
N ILE A 383 -4.80 -22.36 0.88
CA ILE A 383 -5.64 -23.20 1.74
C ILE A 383 -5.65 -22.56 3.14
N GLY A 384 -6.70 -21.80 3.45
CA GLY A 384 -6.80 -21.08 4.72
C GLY A 384 -7.36 -19.66 4.54
N THR A 385 -7.06 -18.80 5.49
CA THR A 385 -7.49 -17.39 5.51
C THR A 385 -6.30 -16.46 5.35
N SER A 386 -6.16 -15.84 4.17
CA SER A 386 -5.10 -14.86 3.86
C SER A 386 -4.82 -13.85 4.98
N GLU A 387 -3.70 -13.99 5.66
CA GLU A 387 -3.35 -13.21 6.86
C GLU A 387 -2.73 -11.84 6.52
N PRO A 388 -3.11 -10.75 7.23
CA PRO A 388 -2.47 -9.45 7.05
C PRO A 388 -1.07 -9.44 7.68
N ILE A 389 -0.03 -9.32 6.87
CA ILE A 389 1.37 -9.17 7.33
C ILE A 389 1.53 -7.84 8.08
N GLY A 390 0.96 -6.74 7.56
CA GLY A 390 1.06 -5.43 8.20
C GLY A 390 0.34 -4.32 7.43
N LYS A 391 0.23 -3.15 8.06
CA LYS A 391 -0.67 -2.06 7.66
C LYS A 391 -0.01 -0.69 7.85
N VAL A 392 -0.33 0.24 6.94
CA VAL A 392 0.03 1.67 7.02
C VAL A 392 -1.24 2.48 6.81
N ILE A 393 -1.43 3.55 7.60
CA ILE A 393 -2.58 4.43 7.52
C ILE A 393 -2.10 5.85 7.28
N LEU A 394 -2.45 6.43 6.13
CA LEU A 394 -2.12 7.80 5.75
C LEU A 394 -3.38 8.66 5.74
N GLY A 395 -3.25 9.94 6.08
CA GLY A 395 -4.37 10.87 6.17
C GLY A 395 -4.13 11.95 7.22
N TYR A 396 -5.15 12.78 7.48
CA TYR A 396 -5.05 13.87 8.45
C TYR A 396 -4.77 13.41 9.89
N ASN A 397 -5.32 12.26 10.31
CA ASN A 397 -5.13 11.70 11.64
C ASN A 397 -3.88 10.81 11.76
N ALA A 398 -3.04 10.73 10.73
CA ALA A 398 -1.79 9.99 10.82
C ALA A 398 -0.75 10.76 11.65
N SER A 399 0.32 10.08 12.08
CA SER A 399 1.47 10.68 12.77
C SER A 399 2.78 10.30 12.07
N GLY A 400 3.86 11.03 12.35
CA GLY A 400 5.20 10.73 11.85
C GLY A 400 5.31 10.68 10.32
N THR A 401 5.95 9.62 9.82
CA THR A 401 6.27 9.39 8.40
C THR A 401 5.06 9.42 7.47
N GLU A 402 3.93 8.89 7.91
CA GLU A 402 2.68 8.81 7.16
C GLU A 402 2.02 10.18 6.99
N LEU A 403 2.02 11.00 8.05
CA LEU A 403 1.54 12.38 7.98
C LEU A 403 2.46 13.21 7.09
N ARG A 404 3.78 13.03 7.18
CA ARG A 404 4.76 13.71 6.31
C ARG A 404 4.52 13.38 4.84
N HIS A 405 4.36 12.11 4.48
CA HIS A 405 4.10 11.71 3.09
C HIS A 405 2.78 12.29 2.56
N TRP A 406 1.74 12.31 3.40
CA TRP A 406 0.45 12.90 3.07
C TRP A 406 0.54 14.43 2.90
N SER A 407 1.32 15.11 3.75
CA SER A 407 1.62 16.53 3.66
C SER A 407 2.39 16.87 2.38
N ASP A 408 3.49 16.17 2.09
CA ASP A 408 4.33 16.42 0.93
C ASP A 408 3.57 16.18 -0.40
N MET A 409 2.66 15.20 -0.43
CA MET A 409 1.72 14.98 -1.54
C MET A 409 0.79 16.19 -1.77
N LEU A 410 0.32 16.83 -0.70
CA LEU A 410 -0.57 18.01 -0.79
C LEU A 410 0.23 19.28 -1.11
N ALA A 411 1.40 19.47 -0.51
CA ALA A 411 2.33 20.57 -0.76
C ALA A 411 2.88 20.56 -2.19
N SER A 412 2.97 19.38 -2.82
CA SER A 412 3.50 19.18 -4.18
C SER A 412 2.41 18.75 -5.18
N PRO A 413 1.37 19.56 -5.42
CA PRO A 413 0.24 19.17 -6.25
C PRO A 413 0.69 18.79 -7.67
N ARG A 414 0.11 17.72 -8.21
CA ARG A 414 0.45 17.13 -9.52
C ARG A 414 1.83 16.46 -9.63
N ARG A 415 2.69 16.47 -8.60
CA ARG A 415 3.93 15.66 -8.57
C ARG A 415 3.68 14.35 -7.82
N PRO A 416 4.20 13.21 -8.30
CA PRO A 416 4.25 11.99 -7.49
C PRO A 416 5.38 12.11 -6.46
N ILE A 417 5.07 11.82 -5.20
CA ILE A 417 6.03 11.71 -4.11
C ILE A 417 6.12 10.23 -3.73
N ALA A 418 7.28 9.60 -3.86
CA ALA A 418 7.53 8.22 -3.44
C ALA A 418 8.19 8.20 -2.06
N GLN A 419 7.75 7.32 -1.17
CA GLN A 419 8.31 7.19 0.17
C GLN A 419 8.18 5.75 0.68
N TRP A 420 9.17 5.33 1.46
CA TRP A 420 9.13 4.10 2.25
C TRP A 420 8.33 4.30 3.54
N HIS A 421 7.59 3.28 3.93
CA HIS A 421 6.84 3.21 5.19
C HIS A 421 7.05 1.85 5.83
N THR A 422 7.40 1.82 7.11
CA THR A 422 7.47 0.59 7.90
C THR A 422 6.05 0.12 8.24
N LEU A 423 5.81 -1.18 8.04
CA LEU A 423 4.52 -1.81 8.30
C LEU A 423 4.27 -1.91 9.80
N LYS A 424 3.07 -1.49 10.24
CA LYS A 424 2.60 -1.56 11.63
C LYS A 424 1.59 -2.70 11.80
N ASP A 425 1.38 -3.14 13.03
CA ASP A 425 0.47 -4.25 13.32
C ASP A 425 -0.95 -3.97 12.80
N PRO A 426 -1.61 -4.97 12.19
CA PRO A 426 -2.90 -4.77 11.54
C PRO A 426 -4.02 -4.42 12.52
N GLU A 427 -3.90 -4.82 13.80
CA GLU A 427 -4.90 -4.68 14.85
C GLU A 427 -4.86 -3.34 15.61
N ASP A 428 -3.70 -2.68 15.72
CA ASP A 428 -3.53 -1.49 16.55
C ASP A 428 -4.32 -0.25 16.08
N GLY A 429 -4.86 -0.29 14.86
CA GLY A 429 -5.73 0.75 14.32
C GLY A 429 -7.24 0.54 14.51
N ASP A 430 -7.68 -0.56 15.13
CA ASP A 430 -9.11 -0.89 15.30
C ASP A 430 -9.57 -0.91 16.78
N LYS A 431 -8.65 -0.65 17.74
CA LYS A 431 -9.00 -0.32 19.14
C LYS A 431 -9.66 1.06 19.18
N LYS A 432 -10.98 1.08 19.41
CA LYS A 432 -11.74 2.29 19.72
C LYS A 432 -11.68 2.55 21.22
N ASP A 433 -11.46 3.81 21.58
CA ASP A 433 -12.08 4.43 22.74
C ASP A 433 -13.56 4.75 22.44
#